data_AF-A0A1T5CPF9-F1
#
_entry.id   AF-A0A1T5CPF9-F1
#
_cell.length_a   1.000
_cell.length_b   1.000
_cell.length_c   1.000
_cell.angle_alpha   90.00
_cell.angle_beta   90.00
_cell.angle_gamma   90.00
#
_symmetry.space_group_name_H-M   'P 1'
#
loop_
_entity.id
_entity.type
_entity.pdbx_description
1 polymer ?
#
loop_
_entity_poly.entity_id
_entity_poly.type
_entity_poly.pdbx_seq_one_letter_code
_entity_poly.pdbx_strand_id
1 'polypeptide(L)'
;MNAIKKVTVAGSGVLGFQIAFQTAFHGFDVTIYDIKDEFLEKAKDKFDALAENYKKDLKATDDQITSTKEKLQYTSHLEEALKDADLLIEAIPEDIAIKTDFYQQAAKLAPEKTIFVSNSSTLLPSKFAAATGRPEQFLNLHFANQIWIRNTAEIMPHPNTDPKVKEEIIDFAKNIGMVPIVLNKEVPGYVLNSLLNPFLNAAMQLWVGDFASPQTIDQTWMLGTGSPYGPMALYDIVGLTTPYNIYKIQVANGKKEDQVILDKLKTEFIDQNKLGVSTGEGFYKYPNPAWQSPDFLKAPKADLDKVKIKNVVVAGSGVLGYQIAVQAAFFGFKTTVYDINDEALEKAKSRLGTLTEEYKQNLKATDHQIENMKANLSYSPDLNEALKDADLLIEAVPESLDIKKEFWEKADKAAGKEMIFASNSSTLLPSQLNQFVSDPRRFLNLHFANHIMVRNTAEIMGSEDTKPAIFSEIVEFAKAIGMLPIELKKERSGYVLDSLLIPLLISGLALWANDIADPATIDKTWMIATGAPFGPMAILDINGMNTNYNVVKNIPGDLTQNIAKKMKSELIDQGKLGQQSGEGFYKYPNPEWQNPNFLKQS
;
A
#
# COMPACT_ATOMS: atom_id res chain seq x y z
N MET A 1 -3.72 20.38 -32.55
CA MET A 1 -3.23 21.75 -32.28
C MET A 1 -3.77 22.13 -30.92
N ASN A 2 -2.91 22.38 -29.93
CA ASN A 2 -3.37 22.65 -28.55
C ASN A 2 -4.23 23.92 -28.49
N ALA A 3 -5.44 23.78 -27.95
CA ALA A 3 -6.36 24.89 -27.71
C ALA A 3 -5.85 25.84 -26.61
N ILE A 4 -5.10 25.32 -25.64
CA ILE A 4 -4.57 26.05 -24.48
C ILE A 4 -3.12 26.50 -24.76
N LYS A 5 -2.84 27.79 -24.58
CA LYS A 5 -1.49 28.37 -24.68
C LYS A 5 -1.16 29.32 -23.53
N LYS A 6 -2.13 30.11 -23.09
CA LYS A 6 -2.02 31.06 -21.99
C LYS A 6 -2.70 30.51 -20.74
N VAL A 7 -1.92 30.27 -19.68
CA VAL A 7 -2.41 29.67 -18.44
C VAL A 7 -2.26 30.66 -17.30
N THR A 8 -3.33 30.85 -16.53
CA THR A 8 -3.31 31.62 -15.29
C THR A 8 -3.29 30.64 -14.13
N VAL A 9 -2.35 30.79 -13.21
CA VAL A 9 -2.33 30.04 -11.95
C VAL A 9 -2.63 31.00 -10.80
N ALA A 10 -3.78 30.81 -10.16
CA ALA A 10 -4.21 31.63 -9.04
C ALA A 10 -3.77 31.01 -7.71
N GLY A 11 -2.94 31.74 -6.97
CA GLY A 11 -2.28 31.31 -5.74
C GLY A 11 -0.81 30.97 -5.99
N SER A 12 0.09 31.66 -5.28
CA SER A 12 1.56 31.50 -5.37
C SER A 12 2.14 30.65 -4.22
N GLY A 13 1.26 29.88 -3.55
CA GLY A 13 1.60 28.92 -2.51
C GLY A 13 2.51 27.79 -2.99
N VAL A 14 2.70 26.75 -2.16
CA VAL A 14 3.62 25.64 -2.47
C VAL A 14 3.27 24.94 -3.80
N LEU A 15 2.01 24.50 -3.96
CA LEU A 15 1.57 23.82 -5.17
C LEU A 15 1.36 24.77 -6.35
N GLY A 16 0.73 25.93 -6.12
CA GLY A 16 0.49 26.90 -7.19
C GLY A 16 1.78 27.32 -7.91
N PHE A 17 2.85 27.59 -7.17
CA PHE A 17 4.14 27.92 -7.79
C PHE A 17 4.78 26.73 -8.54
N GLN A 18 4.64 25.50 -8.03
CA GLN A 18 5.11 24.32 -8.75
C GLN A 18 4.33 24.12 -10.05
N ILE A 19 3.00 24.19 -10.01
CA ILE A 19 2.12 24.08 -11.19
C ILE A 19 2.51 25.10 -12.25
N ALA A 20 2.71 26.36 -11.84
CA ALA A 20 3.14 27.42 -12.73
C ALA A 20 4.51 27.12 -13.37
N PHE A 21 5.48 26.68 -12.57
CA PHE A 21 6.82 26.33 -13.05
C PHE A 21 6.78 25.16 -14.04
N GLN A 22 6.09 24.05 -13.72
CA GLN A 22 5.95 22.90 -14.62
C GLN A 22 5.28 23.31 -15.94
N THR A 23 4.20 24.09 -15.85
CA THR A 23 3.47 24.56 -17.02
C THR A 23 4.37 25.43 -17.91
N ALA A 24 5.10 26.37 -17.34
CA ALA A 24 6.05 27.22 -18.05
C ALA A 24 7.25 26.43 -18.61
N PHE A 25 7.74 25.43 -17.88
CA PHE A 25 8.84 24.54 -18.30
C PHE A 25 8.50 23.75 -19.56
N HIS A 26 7.22 23.45 -19.75
CA HIS A 26 6.67 22.83 -20.96
C HIS A 26 6.24 23.84 -22.05
N GLY A 27 6.65 25.10 -21.93
CA GLY A 27 6.59 26.10 -23.00
C GLY A 27 5.30 26.93 -23.08
N PHE A 28 4.39 26.78 -22.11
CA PHE A 28 3.17 27.59 -22.03
C PHE A 28 3.47 28.99 -21.48
N ASP A 29 2.72 30.00 -21.90
CA ASP A 29 2.80 31.34 -21.32
C ASP A 29 1.97 31.35 -20.02
N VAL A 30 2.62 31.60 -18.88
CA VAL A 30 2.00 31.45 -17.55
C VAL A 30 1.96 32.78 -16.81
N THR A 31 0.77 33.15 -16.33
CA THR A 31 0.60 34.27 -15.40
C THR A 31 0.27 33.75 -14.01
N ILE A 32 1.12 34.06 -13.03
CA ILE A 32 0.88 33.77 -11.62
C ILE A 32 0.16 34.95 -11.00
N TYR A 33 -1.04 34.69 -10.47
CA TYR A 33 -1.83 35.65 -9.72
C TYR A 33 -1.77 35.34 -8.23
N ASP A 34 -1.62 36.37 -7.40
CA ASP A 34 -1.90 36.31 -5.97
C ASP A 34 -2.50 37.64 -5.51
N ILE A 35 -3.20 37.66 -4.38
CA ILE A 35 -3.95 38.85 -3.93
C ILE A 35 -3.06 40.04 -3.53
N LYS A 36 -1.74 39.83 -3.44
CA LYS A 36 -0.75 40.86 -3.07
C LYS A 36 0.63 40.57 -3.66
N ASP A 37 1.35 41.63 -4.03
CA ASP A 37 2.72 41.55 -4.53
C ASP A 37 3.69 40.88 -3.54
N GLU A 38 3.47 41.05 -2.23
CA GLU A 38 4.30 40.41 -1.20
C GLU A 38 4.32 38.87 -1.30
N PHE A 39 3.23 38.25 -1.75
CA PHE A 39 3.15 36.80 -1.94
C PHE A 39 3.83 36.37 -3.25
N LEU A 40 3.80 37.23 -4.27
CA LEU A 40 4.48 36.98 -5.54
C LEU A 40 6.00 37.07 -5.39
N GLU A 41 6.52 38.05 -4.65
CA GLU A 41 7.96 38.14 -4.36
C GLU A 41 8.46 36.91 -3.61
N LYS A 42 7.73 36.46 -2.58
CA LYS A 42 8.06 35.21 -1.86
C LYS A 42 8.02 33.96 -2.74
N ALA A 43 7.19 33.96 -3.79
CA ALA A 43 7.13 32.85 -4.73
C ALA A 43 8.33 32.87 -5.67
N LYS A 44 8.77 34.04 -6.14
CA LYS A 44 9.97 34.20 -6.97
C LYS A 44 11.23 33.67 -6.27
N ASP A 45 11.35 33.83 -4.96
CA ASP A 45 12.45 33.27 -4.16
C ASP A 45 12.57 31.73 -4.24
N LYS A 46 11.48 31.03 -4.62
CA LYS A 46 11.47 29.57 -4.78
C LYS A 46 11.96 29.12 -6.15
N PHE A 47 12.09 30.03 -7.12
CA PHE A 47 12.42 29.68 -8.50
C PHE A 47 13.74 28.94 -8.60
N ASP A 48 14.80 29.47 -7.98
CA ASP A 48 16.14 28.89 -8.08
C ASP A 48 16.18 27.47 -7.47
N ALA A 49 15.50 27.27 -6.33
CA ALA A 49 15.40 25.96 -5.70
C ALA A 49 14.66 24.94 -6.59
N LEU A 50 13.58 25.35 -7.27
CA LEU A 50 12.88 24.48 -8.23
C LEU A 50 13.75 24.21 -9.46
N ALA A 51 14.43 25.22 -10.01
CA ALA A 51 15.33 25.04 -11.13
C ALA A 51 16.42 23.99 -10.85
N GLU A 52 17.02 24.04 -9.66
CA GLU A 52 18.01 23.03 -9.24
C GLU A 52 17.40 21.63 -9.09
N ASN A 53 16.15 21.51 -8.60
CA ASN A 53 15.45 20.22 -8.59
C ASN A 53 15.22 19.68 -10.01
N TYR A 54 14.81 20.52 -10.97
CA TYR A 54 14.59 20.10 -12.36
C TYR A 54 15.90 19.71 -13.04
N LYS A 55 17.00 20.44 -12.79
CA LYS A 55 18.34 20.07 -13.26
C LYS A 55 18.79 18.72 -12.69
N LYS A 56 18.55 18.51 -11.39
CA LYS A 56 18.93 17.27 -10.70
C LYS A 56 18.10 16.08 -11.18
N ASP A 57 16.79 16.22 -11.17
CA ASP A 57 15.84 15.11 -11.30
C ASP A 57 15.45 14.86 -12.76
N LEU A 58 15.24 15.91 -13.55
CA LEU A 58 14.87 15.82 -14.98
C LEU A 58 16.04 16.04 -15.94
N LYS A 59 17.24 16.37 -15.42
CA LYS A 59 18.41 16.73 -16.24
C LYS A 59 18.15 17.95 -17.14
N ALA A 60 17.35 18.89 -16.65
CA ALA A 60 17.07 20.14 -17.36
C ALA A 60 18.35 20.94 -17.64
N THR A 61 18.43 21.59 -18.80
CA THR A 61 19.55 22.48 -19.16
C THR A 61 19.31 23.90 -18.65
N ASP A 62 20.38 24.70 -18.55
CA ASP A 62 20.27 26.13 -18.19
C ASP A 62 19.40 26.91 -19.20
N ASP A 63 19.42 26.53 -20.48
CA ASP A 63 18.57 27.13 -21.51
C ASP A 63 17.08 26.84 -21.25
N GLN A 64 16.74 25.60 -20.85
CA GLN A 64 15.37 25.25 -20.48
C GLN A 64 14.89 26.03 -19.26
N ILE A 65 15.75 26.19 -18.25
CA ILE A 65 15.44 27.00 -17.05
C ILE A 65 15.26 28.48 -17.42
N THR A 66 16.12 29.03 -18.28
CA THR A 66 16.02 30.43 -18.73
C THR A 66 14.71 30.66 -19.50
N SER A 67 14.40 29.77 -20.45
CA SER A 67 13.13 29.81 -21.20
C SER A 67 11.91 29.70 -20.27
N THR A 68 11.96 28.84 -19.25
CA THR A 68 10.91 28.72 -18.22
C THR A 68 10.66 30.05 -17.52
N LYS A 69 11.73 30.77 -17.15
CA LYS A 69 11.62 32.06 -16.47
C LYS A 69 10.98 33.13 -17.36
N GLU A 70 11.32 33.15 -18.65
CA GLU A 70 10.76 34.09 -19.64
C GLU A 70 9.26 33.88 -19.88
N LYS A 71 8.78 32.65 -19.65
CA LYS A 71 7.37 32.28 -19.74
C LYS A 71 6.53 32.64 -18.52
N LEU A 72 7.14 33.06 -17.42
CA LEU A 72 6.45 33.41 -16.18
C LEU A 72 6.21 34.92 -16.05
N GLN A 73 4.96 35.29 -15.89
CA GLN A 73 4.51 36.65 -15.55
C GLN A 73 3.84 36.64 -14.17
N TYR A 74 3.84 37.78 -13.49
CA TYR A 74 3.35 37.93 -12.13
C TYR A 74 2.49 39.19 -12.05
N THR A 75 1.30 39.10 -11.47
CA THR A 75 0.47 40.28 -11.20
C THR A 75 -0.43 40.05 -9.99
N SER A 76 -0.67 41.09 -9.21
CA SER A 76 -1.68 41.08 -8.14
C SER A 76 -3.04 41.62 -8.58
N HIS A 77 -3.20 41.89 -9.89
CA HIS A 77 -4.45 42.33 -10.49
C HIS A 77 -5.13 41.18 -11.24
N LEU A 78 -6.27 40.71 -10.71
CA LEU A 78 -6.99 39.56 -11.28
C LEU A 78 -7.46 39.79 -12.73
N GLU A 79 -7.87 41.02 -13.06
CA GLU A 79 -8.29 41.39 -14.41
C GLU A 79 -7.13 41.24 -15.41
N GLU A 80 -5.94 41.71 -15.06
CA GLU A 80 -4.74 41.53 -15.89
C GLU A 80 -4.39 40.05 -16.05
N ALA A 81 -4.47 39.29 -14.96
CA ALA A 81 -4.15 37.87 -14.94
C ALA A 81 -5.07 37.04 -15.85
N LEU A 82 -6.34 37.44 -16.01
CA LEU A 82 -7.34 36.68 -16.75
C LEU A 82 -7.59 37.18 -18.17
N LYS A 83 -7.12 38.39 -18.52
CA LYS A 83 -7.44 39.11 -19.76
C LYS A 83 -7.46 38.25 -21.04
N ASP A 84 -6.47 37.37 -21.20
CA ASP A 84 -6.32 36.51 -22.38
C ASP A 84 -6.26 35.01 -22.05
N ALA A 85 -6.58 34.62 -20.80
CA ALA A 85 -6.37 33.26 -20.33
C ALA A 85 -7.17 32.22 -21.13
N ASP A 86 -6.53 31.12 -21.52
CA ASP A 86 -7.21 29.94 -22.07
C ASP A 86 -7.60 28.98 -20.93
N LEU A 87 -6.77 28.90 -19.89
CA LEU A 87 -6.96 28.05 -18.71
C LEU A 87 -6.67 28.83 -17.43
N LEU A 88 -7.56 28.72 -16.44
CA LEU A 88 -7.33 29.17 -15.06
C LEU A 88 -7.19 27.94 -14.14
N ILE A 89 -6.03 27.79 -13.50
CA ILE A 89 -5.78 26.79 -12.47
C ILE A 89 -5.83 27.46 -11.09
N GLU A 90 -6.84 27.13 -10.31
CA GLU A 90 -7.05 27.66 -8.97
C GLU A 90 -6.32 26.80 -7.91
N ALA A 91 -5.41 27.42 -7.15
CA ALA A 91 -4.63 26.83 -6.06
C ALA A 91 -4.52 27.80 -4.85
N ILE A 92 -5.65 28.41 -4.48
CA ILE A 92 -5.83 29.33 -3.35
C ILE A 92 -6.26 28.56 -2.08
N PRO A 93 -6.38 29.22 -0.91
CA PRO A 93 -6.77 28.55 0.34
C PRO A 93 -8.00 27.64 0.23
N GLU A 94 -7.95 26.50 0.92
CA GLU A 94 -8.99 25.44 0.90
C GLU A 94 -10.21 25.82 1.76
N ASP A 95 -10.83 26.97 1.46
CA ASP A 95 -12.03 27.49 2.12
C ASP A 95 -13.14 27.73 1.08
N ILE A 96 -14.36 27.30 1.41
CA ILE A 96 -15.50 27.37 0.49
C ILE A 96 -15.86 28.82 0.17
N ALA A 97 -15.91 29.71 1.17
CA ALA A 97 -16.32 31.09 0.95
C ALA A 97 -15.29 31.84 0.10
N ILE A 98 -14.00 31.64 0.39
CA ILE A 98 -12.89 32.24 -0.38
C ILE A 98 -12.94 31.77 -1.84
N LYS A 99 -13.07 30.47 -2.09
CA LYS A 99 -13.14 29.93 -3.46
C LYS A 99 -14.39 30.38 -4.19
N THR A 100 -15.56 30.41 -3.54
CA THR A 100 -16.79 30.89 -4.16
C THR A 100 -16.67 32.36 -4.58
N ASP A 101 -16.17 33.24 -3.71
CA ASP A 101 -15.97 34.66 -4.03
C ASP A 101 -14.96 34.84 -5.18
N PHE A 102 -13.83 34.12 -5.11
CA PHE A 102 -12.83 34.11 -6.18
C PHE A 102 -13.43 33.71 -7.53
N TYR A 103 -14.20 32.62 -7.60
CA TYR A 103 -14.81 32.17 -8.84
C TYR A 103 -15.84 33.18 -9.38
N GLN A 104 -16.63 33.80 -8.52
CA GLN A 104 -17.61 34.83 -8.94
C GLN A 104 -16.92 36.08 -9.51
N GLN A 105 -15.76 36.45 -8.99
CA GLN A 105 -14.95 37.54 -9.55
C GLN A 105 -14.29 37.12 -10.86
N ALA A 106 -13.65 35.96 -10.89
CA ALA A 106 -13.00 35.42 -12.09
C ALA A 106 -14.00 35.23 -13.24
N ALA A 107 -15.23 34.79 -12.96
CA ALA A 107 -16.29 34.60 -13.95
C ALA A 107 -16.62 35.88 -14.74
N LYS A 108 -16.54 37.04 -14.09
CA LYS A 108 -16.82 38.36 -14.70
C LYS A 108 -15.67 38.88 -15.56
N LEU A 109 -14.44 38.45 -15.26
CA LEU A 109 -13.21 39.00 -15.84
C LEU A 109 -12.63 38.10 -16.92
N ALA A 110 -12.77 36.77 -16.78
CA ALA A 110 -12.20 35.82 -17.72
C ALA A 110 -12.99 35.77 -19.05
N PRO A 111 -12.32 35.73 -20.20
CA PRO A 111 -12.94 35.48 -21.50
C PRO A 111 -13.88 34.26 -21.48
N GLU A 112 -14.95 34.26 -22.28
CA GLU A 112 -15.91 33.13 -22.32
C GLU A 112 -15.23 31.78 -22.66
N LYS A 113 -14.15 31.80 -23.45
CA LYS A 113 -13.37 30.60 -23.80
C LYS A 113 -12.63 29.95 -22.62
N THR A 114 -12.36 30.67 -21.53
CA THR A 114 -11.44 30.20 -20.48
C THR A 114 -12.02 29.01 -19.72
N ILE A 115 -11.27 27.90 -19.69
CA ILE A 115 -11.58 26.73 -18.85
C ILE A 115 -11.10 27.01 -17.43
N PHE A 116 -11.92 26.70 -16.43
CA PHE A 116 -11.53 26.82 -15.03
C PHE A 116 -11.26 25.43 -14.47
N VAL A 117 -10.17 25.26 -13.73
CA VAL A 117 -9.88 24.04 -12.96
C VAL A 117 -9.47 24.36 -11.54
N SER A 118 -9.79 23.47 -10.60
CA SER A 118 -9.34 23.55 -9.20
C SER A 118 -8.32 22.48 -8.86
N ASN A 119 -7.27 22.86 -8.13
CA ASN A 119 -6.31 21.96 -7.49
C ASN A 119 -6.75 21.57 -6.05
N SER A 120 -8.03 21.72 -5.71
CA SER A 120 -8.55 21.29 -4.40
C SER A 120 -8.28 19.81 -4.16
N SER A 121 -7.88 19.44 -2.93
CA SER A 121 -7.59 18.04 -2.58
C SER A 121 -8.80 17.31 -2.01
N THR A 122 -9.81 18.06 -1.55
CA THR A 122 -10.96 17.49 -0.82
C THR A 122 -12.32 18.01 -1.25
N LEU A 123 -12.39 19.19 -1.88
CA LEU A 123 -13.65 19.82 -2.27
C LEU A 123 -14.03 19.39 -3.69
N LEU A 124 -15.28 18.95 -3.82
CA LEU A 124 -15.82 18.45 -5.07
C LEU A 124 -16.11 19.60 -6.07
N PRO A 125 -15.87 19.41 -7.38
CA PRO A 125 -16.09 20.45 -8.39
C PRO A 125 -17.56 20.90 -8.46
N SER A 126 -18.52 20.01 -8.24
CA SER A 126 -19.95 20.35 -8.19
C SER A 126 -20.29 21.44 -7.18
N LYS A 127 -19.50 21.59 -6.10
CA LYS A 127 -19.69 22.65 -5.11
C LYS A 127 -19.44 24.06 -5.67
N PHE A 128 -18.61 24.18 -6.69
CA PHE A 128 -18.18 25.46 -7.25
C PHE A 128 -18.68 25.70 -8.67
N ALA A 129 -19.12 24.66 -9.39
CA ALA A 129 -19.53 24.74 -10.79
C ALA A 129 -20.52 25.88 -11.10
N ALA A 130 -21.48 26.14 -10.21
CA ALA A 130 -22.41 27.26 -10.39
C ALA A 130 -21.76 28.64 -10.17
N ALA A 131 -20.83 28.74 -9.22
CA ALA A 131 -20.13 29.99 -8.88
C ALA A 131 -19.18 30.45 -9.99
N THR A 132 -18.72 29.55 -10.86
CA THR A 132 -17.86 29.90 -12.00
C THR A 132 -18.60 30.62 -13.13
N GLY A 133 -19.94 30.58 -13.15
CA GLY A 133 -20.75 31.06 -14.27
C GLY A 133 -20.56 30.28 -15.58
N ARG A 134 -19.76 29.21 -15.57
CA ARG A 134 -19.41 28.36 -16.72
C ARG A 134 -19.30 26.89 -16.29
N PRO A 135 -20.38 26.27 -15.77
CA PRO A 135 -20.33 24.92 -15.21
C PRO A 135 -19.79 23.89 -16.21
N GLU A 136 -20.12 24.03 -17.49
CA GLU A 136 -19.65 23.12 -18.57
C GLU A 136 -18.13 23.20 -18.80
N GLN A 137 -17.50 24.33 -18.46
CA GLN A 137 -16.05 24.58 -18.59
C GLN A 137 -15.32 24.50 -17.24
N PHE A 138 -15.84 23.73 -16.29
CA PHE A 138 -15.26 23.56 -14.96
C PHE A 138 -15.09 22.09 -14.56
N LEU A 139 -13.96 21.76 -13.94
CA LEU A 139 -13.63 20.46 -13.34
C LEU A 139 -12.48 20.62 -12.35
N ASN A 140 -12.13 19.56 -11.60
CA ASN A 140 -10.87 19.59 -10.84
C ASN A 140 -9.71 18.98 -11.65
N LEU A 141 -8.53 19.55 -11.47
CA LEU A 141 -7.24 19.08 -11.96
C LEU A 141 -6.26 19.13 -10.78
N HIS A 142 -6.08 17.99 -10.12
CA HIS A 142 -5.33 17.87 -8.88
C HIS A 142 -3.92 17.34 -9.11
N PHE A 143 -2.97 17.95 -8.39
CA PHE A 143 -1.55 17.67 -8.47
C PHE A 143 -0.97 17.30 -7.10
N ALA A 144 -0.06 16.33 -7.08
CA ALA A 144 0.72 15.99 -5.89
C ALA A 144 1.91 16.95 -5.70
N ASN A 145 2.49 17.02 -4.50
CA ASN A 145 3.73 17.80 -4.30
C ASN A 145 4.90 17.19 -5.11
N GLN A 146 5.85 18.01 -5.57
CA GLN A 146 6.96 17.59 -6.45
C GLN A 146 6.46 17.10 -7.82
N ILE A 147 5.57 17.86 -8.47
CA ILE A 147 4.85 17.43 -9.69
C ILE A 147 5.73 16.98 -10.85
N TRP A 148 7.00 17.40 -10.92
CA TRP A 148 7.92 16.98 -11.98
C TRP A 148 8.37 15.52 -11.87
N ILE A 149 8.39 14.97 -10.65
CA ILE A 149 8.70 13.55 -10.39
C ILE A 149 7.49 12.74 -9.93
N ARG A 150 6.52 13.38 -9.25
CA ARG A 150 5.22 12.80 -8.89
C ARG A 150 4.18 13.21 -9.92
N ASN A 151 4.45 12.85 -11.16
CA ASN A 151 3.79 13.42 -12.33
C ASN A 151 2.40 12.84 -12.62
N THR A 152 1.58 12.57 -11.61
CA THR A 152 0.16 12.24 -11.78
C THR A 152 -0.70 13.50 -11.74
N ALA A 153 -1.66 13.62 -12.66
CA ALA A 153 -2.69 14.66 -12.62
C ALA A 153 -4.07 14.01 -12.51
N GLU A 154 -4.73 14.13 -11.35
CA GLU A 154 -6.07 13.56 -11.13
C GLU A 154 -7.14 14.52 -11.67
N ILE A 155 -7.84 14.08 -12.72
CA ILE A 155 -8.84 14.85 -13.47
C ILE A 155 -10.22 14.35 -13.07
N MET A 156 -10.99 15.21 -12.41
CA MET A 156 -12.29 14.85 -11.86
C MET A 156 -13.36 15.81 -12.41
N PRO A 157 -14.14 15.39 -13.42
CA PRO A 157 -15.30 16.14 -13.88
C PRO A 157 -16.45 16.07 -12.86
N HIS A 158 -17.33 17.07 -12.90
CA HIS A 158 -18.66 16.97 -12.29
C HIS A 158 -19.69 16.61 -13.36
N PRO A 159 -20.94 16.24 -13.01
CA PRO A 159 -21.93 15.75 -13.98
C PRO A 159 -22.23 16.67 -15.16
N ASN A 160 -22.01 17.99 -15.01
CA ASN A 160 -22.28 18.97 -16.07
C ASN A 160 -21.02 19.42 -16.82
N THR A 161 -19.82 18.88 -16.54
CA THR A 161 -18.60 19.20 -17.30
C THR A 161 -18.76 18.71 -18.75
N ASP A 162 -18.46 19.56 -19.74
CA ASP A 162 -18.45 19.15 -21.16
C ASP A 162 -17.36 18.10 -21.38
N PRO A 163 -17.67 16.92 -21.96
CA PRO A 163 -16.68 15.93 -22.32
C PRO A 163 -15.50 16.49 -23.14
N LYS A 164 -15.72 17.49 -24.01
CA LYS A 164 -14.63 18.13 -24.78
C LYS A 164 -13.66 18.88 -23.86
N VAL A 165 -14.18 19.61 -22.86
CA VAL A 165 -13.35 20.30 -21.87
C VAL A 165 -12.51 19.29 -21.09
N LYS A 166 -13.10 18.16 -20.72
CA LYS A 166 -12.35 17.06 -20.07
C LYS A 166 -11.21 16.56 -20.97
N GLU A 167 -11.45 16.30 -22.26
CA GLU A 167 -10.40 15.88 -23.20
C GLU A 167 -9.32 16.96 -23.39
N GLU A 168 -9.68 18.25 -23.46
CA GLU A 168 -8.72 19.35 -23.53
C GLU A 168 -7.81 19.42 -22.29
N ILE A 169 -8.35 19.14 -21.09
CA ILE A 169 -7.57 19.08 -19.86
C ILE A 169 -6.70 17.82 -19.78
N ILE A 170 -7.16 16.69 -20.31
CA ILE A 170 -6.34 15.48 -20.46
C ILE A 170 -5.14 15.78 -21.37
N ASP A 171 -5.36 16.41 -22.52
CA ASP A 171 -4.31 16.81 -23.44
C ASP A 171 -3.37 17.83 -22.79
N PHE A 172 -3.90 18.83 -22.08
CA PHE A 172 -3.09 19.78 -21.32
C PHE A 172 -2.16 19.06 -20.32
N ALA A 173 -2.70 18.15 -19.50
CA ALA A 173 -1.94 17.38 -18.52
C ALA A 173 -0.79 16.60 -19.19
N LYS A 174 -1.05 15.92 -20.31
CA LYS A 174 -0.01 15.24 -21.10
C LYS A 174 1.08 16.21 -21.58
N ASN A 175 0.66 17.36 -22.12
CA ASN A 175 1.59 18.36 -22.66
C ASN A 175 2.49 19.00 -21.60
N ILE A 176 2.04 19.05 -20.34
CA ILE A 176 2.87 19.48 -19.20
C ILE A 176 3.58 18.31 -18.50
N GLY A 177 3.74 17.15 -19.16
CA GLY A 177 4.54 16.04 -18.65
C GLY A 177 3.87 15.22 -17.54
N MET A 178 2.54 15.29 -17.42
CA MET A 178 1.78 14.54 -16.44
C MET A 178 1.14 13.30 -17.05
N VAL A 179 0.99 12.25 -16.24
CA VAL A 179 0.16 11.08 -16.49
C VAL A 179 -1.26 11.41 -16.02
N PRO A 180 -2.23 11.54 -16.94
CA PRO A 180 -3.62 11.83 -16.57
C PRO A 180 -4.25 10.63 -15.87
N ILE A 181 -4.82 10.87 -14.69
CA ILE A 181 -5.64 9.91 -13.93
C ILE A 181 -7.08 10.42 -13.97
N VAL A 182 -7.90 9.84 -14.84
CA VAL A 182 -9.25 10.36 -15.11
C VAL A 182 -10.27 9.63 -14.25
N LEU A 183 -11.03 10.38 -13.46
CA LEU A 183 -12.13 9.87 -12.65
C LEU A 183 -13.44 9.97 -13.42
N ASN A 184 -14.29 8.96 -13.27
CA ASN A 184 -15.62 8.91 -13.89
C ASN A 184 -16.68 9.65 -13.06
N LYS A 185 -16.48 9.75 -11.74
CA LYS A 185 -17.41 10.37 -10.79
C LYS A 185 -16.64 11.11 -9.70
N GLU A 186 -17.33 12.05 -9.08
CA GLU A 186 -16.80 12.85 -7.98
C GLU A 186 -16.58 12.00 -6.72
N VAL A 187 -15.38 12.10 -6.13
CA VAL A 187 -15.06 11.51 -4.82
C VAL A 187 -14.07 12.40 -4.07
N PRO A 188 -14.28 12.68 -2.78
CA PRO A 188 -13.27 13.35 -1.97
C PRO A 188 -12.00 12.50 -1.88
N GLY A 189 -10.83 13.12 -2.04
CA GLY A 189 -9.54 12.40 -1.97
C GLY A 189 -9.17 11.63 -3.24
N TYR A 190 -9.94 11.75 -4.31
CA TYR A 190 -9.63 11.19 -5.62
C TYR A 190 -9.33 9.68 -5.58
N VAL A 191 -8.45 9.16 -6.45
CA VAL A 191 -8.00 7.77 -6.42
C VAL A 191 -6.87 7.62 -5.41
N LEU A 192 -5.84 8.46 -5.48
CA LEU A 192 -4.63 8.28 -4.68
C LEU A 192 -4.92 8.35 -3.17
N ASN A 193 -5.56 9.42 -2.68
CA ASN A 193 -5.77 9.56 -1.24
C ASN A 193 -6.84 8.61 -0.71
N SER A 194 -7.77 8.17 -1.56
CA SER A 194 -8.73 7.10 -1.22
C SER A 194 -8.02 5.77 -0.95
N LEU A 195 -6.92 5.48 -1.64
CA LEU A 195 -6.08 4.30 -1.37
C LEU A 195 -5.10 4.54 -0.21
N LEU A 196 -4.43 5.69 -0.22
CA LEU A 196 -3.30 5.98 0.64
C LEU A 196 -3.71 6.21 2.10
N ASN A 197 -4.82 6.93 2.34
CA ASN A 197 -5.23 7.27 3.70
C ASN A 197 -5.59 6.03 4.54
N PRO A 198 -6.43 5.08 4.06
CA PRO A 198 -6.74 3.87 4.84
C PRO A 198 -5.50 3.00 5.09
N PHE A 199 -4.62 2.87 4.09
CA PHE A 199 -3.35 2.14 4.21
C PHE A 199 -2.42 2.75 5.28
N LEU A 200 -2.18 4.06 5.22
CA LEU A 200 -1.34 4.77 6.18
C LEU A 200 -1.96 4.77 7.58
N ASN A 201 -3.28 4.95 7.69
CA ASN A 201 -3.98 4.89 8.97
C ASN A 201 -3.84 3.51 9.63
N ALA A 202 -3.88 2.42 8.86
CA ALA A 202 -3.63 1.08 9.39
C ALA A 202 -2.21 0.93 9.94
N ALA A 203 -1.20 1.45 9.24
CA ALA A 203 0.18 1.45 9.71
C ALA A 203 0.34 2.26 11.01
N MET A 204 -0.29 3.44 11.08
CA MET A 204 -0.29 4.28 12.27
C MET A 204 -0.95 3.57 13.46
N GLN A 205 -2.04 2.84 13.26
CA GLN A 205 -2.68 2.04 14.31
C GLN A 205 -1.78 0.89 14.80
N LEU A 206 -1.06 0.22 13.90
CA LEU A 206 -0.09 -0.81 14.27
C LEU A 206 1.03 -0.26 15.16
N TRP A 207 1.56 0.92 14.81
CA TRP A 207 2.62 1.58 15.58
C TRP A 207 2.12 2.19 16.90
N VAL A 208 0.99 2.89 16.89
CA VAL A 208 0.42 3.53 18.09
C VAL A 208 -0.07 2.50 19.09
N GLY A 209 -0.65 1.40 18.62
CA GLY A 209 -1.07 0.26 19.44
C GLY A 209 0.08 -0.60 19.98
N ASP A 210 1.33 -0.27 19.62
CA ASP A 210 2.54 -1.03 19.93
C ASP A 210 2.46 -2.48 19.48
N PHE A 211 1.83 -2.78 18.34
CA PHE A 211 1.78 -4.14 17.78
C PHE A 211 3.12 -4.55 17.16
N ALA A 212 3.77 -3.63 16.46
CA ALA A 212 5.04 -3.83 15.77
C ALA A 212 5.89 -2.55 15.77
N SER A 213 7.20 -2.69 15.60
CA SER A 213 8.10 -1.53 15.41
C SER A 213 7.92 -0.90 14.02
N PRO A 214 8.26 0.38 13.80
CA PRO A 214 8.20 0.98 12.47
C PRO A 214 8.99 0.19 11.41
N GLN A 215 10.15 -0.33 11.79
CA GLN A 215 11.00 -1.16 10.92
C GLN A 215 10.31 -2.47 10.56
N THR A 216 9.71 -3.14 11.53
CA THR A 216 8.96 -4.38 11.34
C THR A 216 7.75 -4.18 10.41
N ILE A 217 7.01 -3.07 10.58
CA ILE A 217 5.89 -2.71 9.72
C ILE A 217 6.37 -2.55 8.27
N ASP A 218 7.45 -1.81 8.06
CA ASP A 218 8.01 -1.58 6.72
C ASP A 218 8.59 -2.86 6.10
N GLN A 219 9.38 -3.64 6.85
CA GLN A 219 9.92 -4.91 6.39
C GLN A 219 8.82 -5.86 5.92
N THR A 220 7.75 -5.97 6.70
CA THR A 220 6.62 -6.84 6.37
C THR A 220 5.95 -6.41 5.07
N TRP A 221 5.68 -5.11 4.92
CA TRP A 221 5.08 -4.58 3.70
C TRP A 221 5.99 -4.78 2.48
N MET A 222 7.28 -4.44 2.60
CA MET A 222 8.25 -4.52 1.52
C MET A 222 8.47 -5.97 1.05
N LEU A 223 8.61 -6.94 1.96
CA LEU A 223 8.75 -8.35 1.61
C LEU A 223 7.45 -8.97 1.07
N GLY A 224 6.30 -8.58 1.64
CA GLY A 224 5.01 -9.10 1.22
C GLY A 224 4.59 -8.63 -0.19
N THR A 225 4.98 -7.41 -0.57
CA THR A 225 4.49 -6.74 -1.79
C THR A 225 5.56 -6.43 -2.82
N GLY A 226 6.85 -6.44 -2.45
CA GLY A 226 7.94 -5.96 -3.29
C GLY A 226 8.00 -4.43 -3.42
N SER A 227 7.23 -3.69 -2.61
CA SER A 227 7.27 -2.22 -2.59
C SER A 227 8.68 -1.71 -2.19
N PRO A 228 9.18 -0.62 -2.79
CA PRO A 228 10.53 -0.13 -2.55
C PRO A 228 10.74 0.46 -1.13
N TYR A 229 9.66 0.81 -0.43
CA TYR A 229 9.68 1.29 0.94
C TYR A 229 8.32 1.00 1.62
N GLY A 230 8.30 0.98 2.95
CA GLY A 230 7.08 0.75 3.71
C GLY A 230 6.31 2.03 4.09
N PRO A 231 5.13 1.89 4.72
CA PRO A 231 4.28 3.02 5.10
C PRO A 231 4.94 3.98 6.10
N MET A 232 5.83 3.50 6.97
CA MET A 232 6.50 4.35 7.96
C MET A 232 7.54 5.24 7.29
N ALA A 233 8.32 4.68 6.35
CA ALA A 233 9.18 5.46 5.47
C ALA A 233 8.38 6.46 4.61
N LEU A 234 7.18 6.09 4.15
CA LEU A 234 6.31 6.98 3.40
C LEU A 234 5.81 8.17 4.23
N TYR A 235 5.52 7.98 5.52
CA TYR A 235 5.22 9.09 6.43
C TYR A 235 6.36 10.11 6.52
N ASP A 236 7.61 9.65 6.59
CA ASP A 236 8.78 10.53 6.61
C ASP A 236 8.99 11.26 5.27
N ILE A 237 8.67 10.62 4.15
CA ILE A 237 8.72 11.21 2.80
C ILE A 237 7.66 12.28 2.63
N VAL A 238 6.42 12.03 3.09
CA VAL A 238 5.31 13.00 3.06
C VAL A 238 5.57 14.15 4.05
N GLY A 239 6.17 13.83 5.18
CA GLY A 239 6.45 14.74 6.28
C GLY A 239 5.38 14.69 7.37
N LEU A 240 5.79 14.53 8.63
CA LEU A 240 4.92 14.17 9.76
C LEU A 240 3.95 15.29 10.21
N THR A 241 4.19 16.53 9.80
CA THR A 241 3.24 17.64 10.02
C THR A 241 1.91 17.41 9.32
N THR A 242 1.93 16.83 8.13
CA THR A 242 0.72 16.55 7.33
C THR A 242 -0.21 15.56 8.02
N PRO A 243 0.21 14.33 8.37
CA PRO A 243 -0.66 13.40 9.09
C PRO A 243 -1.06 13.92 10.47
N TYR A 244 -0.19 14.64 11.19
CA TYR A 244 -0.57 15.28 12.45
C TYR A 244 -1.77 16.22 12.29
N ASN A 245 -1.76 17.09 11.27
CA ASN A 245 -2.88 18.00 11.00
C ASN A 245 -4.15 17.25 10.56
N ILE A 246 -4.01 16.17 9.78
CA ILE A 246 -5.14 15.33 9.38
C ILE A 246 -5.81 14.72 10.62
N TYR A 247 -5.04 14.10 11.52
CA TYR A 247 -5.58 13.53 12.76
C TYR A 247 -6.18 14.62 13.68
N LYS A 248 -5.55 15.80 13.74
CA LYS A 248 -6.09 16.94 14.51
C LYS A 248 -7.49 17.34 14.02
N ILE A 249 -7.70 17.38 12.71
CA ILE A 249 -9.01 17.67 12.11
C ILE A 249 -9.99 16.52 12.38
N GLN A 250 -9.57 15.26 12.26
CA GLN A 250 -10.44 14.10 12.55
C GLN A 250 -10.94 14.11 14.01
N VAL A 251 -10.05 14.37 14.97
CA VAL A 251 -10.39 14.53 16.38
C VAL A 251 -11.36 15.69 16.58
N ALA A 252 -11.09 16.85 15.98
CA ALA A 252 -11.96 18.02 16.06
C ALA A 252 -13.37 17.75 15.47
N ASN A 253 -13.45 16.89 14.46
CA ASN A 253 -14.70 16.44 13.83
C ASN A 253 -15.37 15.26 14.56
N GLY A 254 -14.86 14.87 15.74
CA GLY A 254 -15.52 13.92 16.63
C GLY A 254 -14.93 12.51 16.69
N LYS A 255 -13.89 12.21 15.91
CA LYS A 255 -13.21 10.91 15.93
C LYS A 255 -12.21 10.81 17.09
N LYS A 256 -12.75 10.77 18.31
CA LYS A 256 -11.99 10.88 19.57
C LYS A 256 -10.96 9.77 19.76
N GLU A 257 -11.19 8.60 19.18
CA GLU A 257 -10.25 7.48 19.18
C GLU A 257 -8.89 7.81 18.55
N ASP A 258 -8.83 8.81 17.65
CA ASP A 258 -7.56 9.26 17.05
C ASP A 258 -6.73 10.16 17.98
N GLN A 259 -7.27 10.54 19.15
CA GLN A 259 -6.55 11.41 20.09
C GLN A 259 -5.22 10.78 20.53
N VAL A 260 -5.19 9.46 20.73
CA VAL A 260 -3.96 8.74 21.09
C VAL A 260 -2.89 8.81 19.99
N ILE A 261 -3.30 8.80 18.73
CA ILE A 261 -2.41 8.96 17.58
C ILE A 261 -1.86 10.39 17.55
N LEU A 262 -2.76 11.36 17.70
CA LEU A 262 -2.41 12.78 17.69
C LEU A 262 -1.39 13.10 18.79
N ASP A 263 -1.61 12.61 20.00
CA ASP A 263 -0.74 12.82 21.16
C ASP A 263 0.64 12.17 20.93
N LYS A 264 0.68 10.90 20.49
CA LYS A 264 1.95 10.20 20.23
C LYS A 264 2.76 10.87 19.13
N LEU A 265 2.12 11.27 18.02
CA LEU A 265 2.77 12.05 16.95
C LEU A 265 3.32 13.38 17.47
N LYS A 266 2.55 14.08 18.31
CA LYS A 266 2.98 15.34 18.89
C LYS A 266 4.24 15.18 19.72
N THR A 267 4.23 14.24 20.66
CA THR A 267 5.30 14.05 21.64
C THR A 267 6.56 13.44 21.04
N GLU A 268 6.41 12.48 20.12
CA GLU A 268 7.55 11.76 19.55
C GLU A 268 8.20 12.50 18.37
N PHE A 269 7.43 13.33 17.64
CA PHE A 269 7.89 13.94 16.39
C PHE A 269 7.77 15.46 16.34
N ILE A 270 6.55 15.98 16.46
CA ILE A 270 6.28 17.41 16.21
C ILE A 270 7.05 18.30 17.19
N ASP A 271 6.97 18.01 18.50
CA ASP A 271 7.65 18.79 19.54
C ASP A 271 9.18 18.67 19.48
N GLN A 272 9.69 17.62 18.83
CA GLN A 272 11.12 17.35 18.68
C GLN A 272 11.68 17.81 17.32
N ASN A 273 10.86 18.44 16.46
CA ASN A 273 11.22 18.82 15.09
C ASN A 273 11.76 17.63 14.25
N LYS A 274 11.23 16.43 14.49
CA LYS A 274 11.52 15.22 13.71
C LYS A 274 10.41 15.02 12.68
N LEU A 275 10.44 15.82 11.61
CA LEU A 275 9.36 15.92 10.64
C LEU A 275 9.54 14.99 9.42
N GLY A 276 10.58 14.15 9.40
CA GLY A 276 10.89 13.23 8.30
C GLY A 276 12.09 13.71 7.48
N VAL A 277 12.04 13.49 6.16
CA VAL A 277 13.15 13.79 5.23
C VAL A 277 13.59 15.27 5.32
N SER A 278 12.64 16.18 5.49
CA SER A 278 12.88 17.63 5.48
C SER A 278 13.73 18.12 6.65
N THR A 279 13.71 17.43 7.79
CA THR A 279 14.49 17.76 9.00
C THR A 279 15.62 16.77 9.26
N GLY A 280 15.82 15.79 8.37
CA GLY A 280 16.85 14.76 8.52
C GLY A 280 16.47 13.61 9.47
N GLU A 281 15.30 13.66 10.10
CA GLU A 281 14.86 12.64 11.06
C GLU A 281 13.33 12.61 11.19
N GLY A 282 12.76 11.41 11.23
CA GLY A 282 11.37 11.07 11.53
C GLY A 282 11.33 9.67 12.16
N PHE A 283 10.57 8.73 11.60
CA PHE A 283 10.67 7.30 11.94
C PHE A 283 12.07 6.73 11.63
N TYR A 284 12.77 7.32 10.65
CA TYR A 284 14.13 7.00 10.27
C TYR A 284 15.04 8.23 10.30
N LYS A 285 16.35 7.99 10.25
CA LYS A 285 17.38 9.02 10.11
C LYS A 285 17.81 9.14 8.65
N TYR A 286 17.93 10.36 8.16
CA TYR A 286 18.28 10.70 6.77
C TYR A 286 19.67 11.37 6.71
N PRO A 287 20.40 11.28 5.58
CA PRO A 287 19.99 10.81 4.25
C PRO A 287 20.04 9.28 4.02
N ASN A 288 20.57 8.50 4.96
CA ASN A 288 20.79 7.05 4.81
C ASN A 288 19.87 6.24 5.74
N PRO A 289 18.54 6.22 5.50
CA PRO A 289 17.62 5.50 6.37
C PRO A 289 17.84 3.98 6.29
N ALA A 290 17.56 3.29 7.40
CA ALA A 290 17.82 1.86 7.52
C ALA A 290 17.16 1.01 6.43
N TRP A 291 15.98 1.41 5.93
CA TRP A 291 15.25 0.70 4.88
C TRP A 291 15.93 0.72 3.50
N GLN A 292 16.92 1.58 3.29
CA GLN A 292 17.76 1.56 2.08
C GLN A 292 18.96 0.61 2.20
N SER A 293 19.21 0.06 3.39
CA SER A 293 20.30 -0.91 3.57
C SER A 293 20.00 -2.20 2.80
N PRO A 294 20.98 -2.78 2.06
CA PRO A 294 20.84 -4.09 1.45
C PRO A 294 20.51 -5.21 2.44
N ASP A 295 20.79 -5.01 3.72
CA ASP A 295 20.54 -5.99 4.79
C ASP A 295 19.18 -5.80 5.46
N PHE A 296 18.43 -4.74 5.14
CA PHE A 296 17.16 -4.41 5.83
C PHE A 296 16.12 -5.53 5.72
N LEU A 297 16.03 -6.18 4.56
CA LEU A 297 15.08 -7.27 4.32
C LEU A 297 15.72 -8.67 4.49
N LYS A 298 17.00 -8.75 4.85
CA LYS A 298 17.67 -10.04 5.00
C LYS A 298 17.27 -10.68 6.32
N ALA A 299 16.94 -11.96 6.26
CA ALA A 299 16.76 -12.78 7.46
C ALA A 299 18.04 -12.71 8.32
N PRO A 300 17.94 -12.37 9.62
CA PRO A 300 19.09 -12.37 10.50
C PRO A 300 19.57 -13.80 10.73
N LYS A 301 20.87 -13.97 11.01
CA LYS A 301 21.43 -15.29 11.34
C LYS A 301 20.86 -15.78 12.66
N ALA A 302 20.45 -17.05 12.70
CA ALA A 302 20.07 -17.72 13.92
C ALA A 302 21.26 -17.94 14.84
N ASP A 303 21.01 -17.86 16.14
CA ASP A 303 21.86 -18.43 17.17
C ASP A 303 21.47 -19.92 17.35
N LEU A 304 22.12 -20.80 16.60
CA LEU A 304 21.76 -22.23 16.55
C LEU A 304 21.89 -22.93 17.91
N ASP A 305 22.69 -22.42 18.83
CA ASP A 305 22.81 -22.96 20.19
C ASP A 305 21.53 -22.75 21.02
N LYS A 306 20.69 -21.79 20.60
CA LYS A 306 19.38 -21.52 21.22
C LYS A 306 18.23 -22.30 20.60
N VAL A 307 18.45 -22.95 19.45
CA VAL A 307 17.42 -23.76 18.77
C VAL A 307 17.49 -25.19 19.27
N LYS A 308 16.62 -25.58 20.20
CA LYS A 308 16.58 -26.97 20.71
C LYS A 308 15.73 -27.88 19.84
N ILE A 309 14.82 -27.28 19.06
CA ILE A 309 13.99 -27.95 18.05
C ILE A 309 14.88 -28.69 17.04
N LYS A 310 14.63 -29.98 16.84
CA LYS A 310 15.28 -30.83 15.83
C LYS A 310 14.27 -31.54 14.95
N ASN A 311 13.18 -31.97 15.55
CA ASN A 311 12.09 -32.69 14.91
C ASN A 311 10.85 -31.80 14.81
N VAL A 312 10.45 -31.49 13.59
CA VAL A 312 9.29 -30.63 13.28
C VAL A 312 8.19 -31.48 12.67
N VAL A 313 6.95 -31.28 13.12
CA VAL A 313 5.76 -31.83 12.48
C VAL A 313 4.99 -30.68 11.87
N VAL A 314 4.61 -30.82 10.60
CA VAL A 314 3.66 -29.90 9.97
C VAL A 314 2.38 -30.64 9.69
N ALA A 315 1.29 -30.23 10.35
CA ALA A 315 -0.02 -30.84 10.23
C ALA A 315 -0.87 -30.09 9.20
N GLY A 316 -1.17 -30.76 8.09
CA GLY A 316 -1.83 -30.19 6.92
C GLY A 316 -0.86 -30.11 5.74
N SER A 317 -1.12 -30.90 4.70
CA SER A 317 -0.29 -31.00 3.49
C SER A 317 -0.82 -30.14 2.33
N GLY A 318 -1.63 -29.13 2.67
CA GLY A 318 -2.07 -28.07 1.76
C GLY A 318 -0.90 -27.29 1.15
N VAL A 319 -1.20 -26.31 0.31
CA VAL A 319 -0.18 -25.56 -0.45
C VAL A 319 0.87 -24.94 0.48
N LEU A 320 0.43 -24.25 1.53
CA LEU A 320 1.33 -23.57 2.47
C LEU A 320 1.95 -24.54 3.50
N GLY A 321 1.15 -25.44 4.09
CA GLY A 321 1.67 -26.43 5.04
C GLY A 321 2.80 -27.28 4.45
N TYR A 322 2.67 -27.72 3.19
CA TYR A 322 3.75 -28.45 2.54
C TYR A 322 4.98 -27.57 2.25
N GLN A 323 4.81 -26.29 1.91
CA GLN A 323 5.93 -25.36 1.77
C GLN A 323 6.68 -25.14 3.08
N ILE A 324 5.97 -25.01 4.21
CA ILE A 324 6.57 -24.90 5.55
C ILE A 324 7.42 -26.15 5.85
N ALA A 325 6.88 -27.34 5.57
CA ALA A 325 7.60 -28.58 5.81
C ALA A 325 8.87 -28.70 4.96
N VAL A 326 8.77 -28.38 3.66
CA VAL A 326 9.91 -28.38 2.73
C VAL A 326 10.96 -27.36 3.15
N GLN A 327 10.56 -26.17 3.60
CA GLN A 327 11.47 -25.13 4.09
C GLN A 327 12.25 -25.61 5.31
N ALA A 328 11.58 -26.14 6.34
CA ALA A 328 12.25 -26.67 7.52
C ALA A 328 13.22 -27.81 7.16
N ALA A 329 12.79 -28.75 6.30
CA ALA A 329 13.63 -29.85 5.84
C ALA A 329 14.86 -29.38 5.05
N PHE A 330 14.72 -28.35 4.22
CA PHE A 330 15.80 -27.75 3.44
C PHE A 330 16.89 -27.15 4.34
N PHE A 331 16.51 -26.58 5.47
CA PHE A 331 17.43 -26.04 6.47
C PHE A 331 17.91 -27.07 7.51
N GLY A 332 17.66 -28.36 7.27
CA GLY A 332 18.30 -29.45 8.02
C GLY A 332 17.45 -30.06 9.14
N PHE A 333 16.22 -29.58 9.36
CA PHE A 333 15.34 -30.10 10.40
C PHE A 333 14.65 -31.39 9.95
N LYS A 334 14.61 -32.41 10.81
CA LYS A 334 13.83 -33.63 10.52
C LYS A 334 12.36 -33.28 10.56
N THR A 335 11.68 -33.40 9.43
CA THR A 335 10.34 -32.86 9.25
C THR A 335 9.37 -33.94 8.82
N THR A 336 8.30 -34.11 9.60
CA THR A 336 7.21 -35.04 9.31
C THR A 336 5.99 -34.27 8.82
N VAL A 337 5.50 -34.59 7.64
CA VAL A 337 4.24 -34.07 7.10
C VAL A 337 3.11 -34.99 7.56
N TYR A 338 2.17 -34.44 8.32
CA TYR A 338 0.94 -35.13 8.71
C TYR A 338 -0.24 -34.63 7.89
N ASP A 339 -1.12 -35.54 7.47
CA ASP A 339 -2.44 -35.23 6.94
C ASP A 339 -3.41 -36.39 7.24
N ILE A 340 -4.71 -36.16 7.05
CA ILE A 340 -5.76 -37.08 7.50
C ILE A 340 -5.81 -38.44 6.75
N ASN A 341 -5.11 -38.57 5.61
CA ASN A 341 -5.03 -39.80 4.83
C ASN A 341 -3.84 -39.80 3.85
N ASP A 342 -3.50 -40.98 3.33
CA ASP A 342 -2.42 -41.17 2.35
C ASP A 342 -2.66 -40.43 1.03
N GLU A 343 -3.91 -40.28 0.59
CA GLU A 343 -4.24 -39.58 -0.67
C GLU A 343 -3.79 -38.11 -0.63
N ALA A 344 -4.04 -37.42 0.48
CA ALA A 344 -3.60 -36.04 0.69
C ALA A 344 -2.06 -35.95 0.68
N LEU A 345 -1.38 -36.90 1.33
CA LEU A 345 0.08 -36.97 1.37
C LEU A 345 0.68 -37.23 -0.02
N GLU A 346 0.12 -38.13 -0.82
CA GLU A 346 0.56 -38.38 -2.20
C GLU A 346 0.38 -37.13 -3.07
N LYS A 347 -0.72 -36.40 -2.90
CA LYS A 347 -0.96 -35.11 -3.59
C LYS A 347 0.05 -34.03 -3.18
N ALA A 348 0.53 -34.04 -1.94
CA ALA A 348 1.58 -33.13 -1.50
C ALA A 348 2.93 -33.53 -2.12
N LYS A 349 3.30 -34.82 -2.08
CA LYS A 349 4.52 -35.36 -2.69
C LYS A 349 4.64 -35.01 -4.17
N SER A 350 3.54 -35.04 -4.91
CA SER A 350 3.54 -34.70 -6.35
C SER A 350 3.98 -33.25 -6.63
N ARG A 351 3.89 -32.34 -5.65
CA ARG A 351 4.33 -30.93 -5.79
C ARG A 351 5.83 -30.73 -5.53
N LEU A 352 6.51 -31.74 -4.97
CA LEU A 352 7.91 -31.61 -4.57
C LEU A 352 8.86 -31.30 -5.74
N GLY A 353 8.55 -31.81 -6.93
CA GLY A 353 9.31 -31.52 -8.14
C GLY A 353 9.30 -30.03 -8.48
N THR A 354 8.11 -29.42 -8.51
CA THR A 354 7.96 -27.97 -8.75
C THR A 354 8.67 -27.15 -7.68
N LEU A 355 8.47 -27.47 -6.40
CA LEU A 355 9.14 -26.76 -5.30
C LEU A 355 10.67 -26.88 -5.38
N THR A 356 11.20 -28.05 -5.78
CA THR A 356 12.64 -28.24 -5.98
C THR A 356 13.18 -27.26 -7.01
N GLU A 357 12.50 -27.12 -8.15
CA GLU A 357 12.91 -26.18 -9.19
C GLU A 357 12.81 -24.72 -8.72
N GLU A 358 11.77 -24.36 -7.97
CA GLU A 358 11.65 -23.04 -7.35
C GLU A 358 12.81 -22.74 -6.40
N TYR A 359 13.25 -23.72 -5.58
CA TYR A 359 14.39 -23.54 -4.67
C TYR A 359 15.72 -23.41 -5.44
N LYS A 360 15.92 -24.17 -6.52
CA LYS A 360 17.09 -24.02 -7.39
C LYS A 360 17.12 -22.64 -8.05
N GLN A 361 15.97 -22.15 -8.51
CA GLN A 361 15.86 -20.86 -9.19
C GLN A 361 16.05 -19.69 -8.23
N ASN A 362 15.35 -19.70 -7.10
CA ASN A 362 15.25 -18.56 -6.18
C ASN A 362 16.32 -18.56 -5.09
N LEU A 363 16.65 -19.72 -4.52
CA LEU A 363 17.67 -19.85 -3.47
C LEU A 363 19.04 -20.33 -3.98
N LYS A 364 19.16 -20.60 -5.29
CA LYS A 364 20.37 -21.19 -5.89
C LYS A 364 20.77 -22.50 -5.22
N ALA A 365 19.77 -23.29 -4.80
CA ALA A 365 19.99 -24.58 -4.16
C ALA A 365 20.77 -25.54 -5.08
N THR A 366 21.74 -26.23 -4.48
CA THR A 366 22.50 -27.31 -5.13
C THR A 366 21.72 -28.62 -5.10
N ASP A 367 22.04 -29.56 -5.99
CA ASP A 367 21.44 -30.90 -5.98
C ASP A 367 21.65 -31.61 -4.64
N HIS A 368 22.82 -31.44 -4.02
CA HIS A 368 23.09 -32.01 -2.69
C HIS A 368 22.17 -31.44 -1.60
N GLN A 369 21.89 -30.13 -1.61
CA GLN A 369 20.93 -29.53 -0.67
C GLN A 369 19.51 -30.07 -0.89
N ILE A 370 19.12 -30.28 -2.15
CA ILE A 370 17.83 -30.89 -2.49
C ILE A 370 17.75 -32.34 -2.03
N GLU A 371 18.83 -33.12 -2.16
CA GLU A 371 18.89 -34.49 -1.64
C GLU A 371 18.77 -34.53 -0.12
N ASN A 372 19.48 -33.65 0.59
CA ASN A 372 19.40 -33.54 2.05
C ASN A 372 17.99 -33.12 2.51
N MET A 373 17.39 -32.14 1.83
CA MET A 373 16.00 -31.74 2.05
C MET A 373 15.04 -32.94 1.94
N LYS A 374 15.16 -33.74 0.86
CA LYS A 374 14.34 -34.94 0.67
C LYS A 374 14.59 -35.98 1.76
N ALA A 375 15.83 -36.20 2.18
CA ALA A 375 16.20 -37.12 3.25
C ALA A 375 15.76 -36.67 4.66
N ASN A 376 15.38 -35.40 4.80
CA ASN A 376 14.82 -34.85 6.03
C ASN A 376 13.29 -34.90 6.07
N LEU A 377 12.61 -35.21 4.96
CA LEU A 377 11.16 -35.32 4.90
C LEU A 377 10.68 -36.75 5.19
N SER A 378 9.67 -36.86 6.03
CA SER A 378 8.87 -38.07 6.23
C SER A 378 7.38 -37.74 6.21
N TYR A 379 6.53 -38.75 6.09
CA TYR A 379 5.08 -38.59 5.92
C TYR A 379 4.37 -39.62 6.80
N SER A 380 3.32 -39.21 7.50
CA SER A 380 2.48 -40.14 8.26
C SER A 380 1.02 -39.69 8.27
N PRO A 381 0.05 -40.59 8.02
CA PRO A 381 -1.36 -40.32 8.24
C PRO A 381 -1.80 -40.54 9.70
N ASP A 382 -0.93 -41.06 10.57
CA ASP A 382 -1.20 -41.27 12.00
C ASP A 382 -0.58 -40.14 12.83
N LEU A 383 -1.45 -39.35 13.48
CA LEU A 383 -1.04 -38.22 14.30
C LEU A 383 -0.18 -38.63 15.50
N ASN A 384 -0.42 -39.79 16.12
CA ASN A 384 0.36 -40.26 17.26
C ASN A 384 1.77 -40.66 16.82
N GLU A 385 1.88 -41.33 15.67
CA GLU A 385 3.19 -41.67 15.11
C GLU A 385 3.96 -40.42 14.70
N ALA A 386 3.30 -39.45 14.06
CA ALA A 386 3.93 -38.20 13.64
C ALA A 386 4.48 -37.40 14.84
N LEU A 387 3.72 -37.34 15.95
CA LEU A 387 4.05 -36.52 17.13
C LEU A 387 5.00 -37.19 18.14
N LYS A 388 5.30 -38.48 17.99
CA LYS A 388 6.02 -39.29 19.00
C LYS A 388 7.33 -38.67 19.48
N ASP A 389 8.15 -38.18 18.56
CA ASP A 389 9.50 -37.63 18.83
C ASP A 389 9.61 -36.15 18.44
N ALA A 390 8.48 -35.46 18.24
CA ALA A 390 8.47 -34.09 17.76
C ALA A 390 8.76 -33.05 18.87
N ASP A 391 9.53 -32.02 18.51
CA ASP A 391 9.83 -30.88 19.38
C ASP A 391 8.88 -29.71 19.10
N LEU A 392 8.45 -29.57 17.84
CA LEU A 392 7.56 -28.51 17.36
C LEU A 392 6.47 -29.09 16.47
N LEU A 393 5.21 -28.77 16.77
CA LEU A 393 4.07 -28.98 15.89
C LEU A 393 3.61 -27.64 15.30
N ILE A 394 3.68 -27.52 13.97
CA ILE A 394 3.10 -26.40 13.19
C ILE A 394 1.79 -26.88 12.55
N GLU A 395 0.69 -26.30 12.97
CA GLU A 395 -0.64 -26.61 12.46
C GLU A 395 -0.99 -25.69 11.27
N ALA A 396 -1.29 -26.30 10.13
CA ALA A 396 -1.72 -25.66 8.89
C ALA A 396 -2.96 -26.37 8.30
N VAL A 397 -3.89 -26.78 9.17
CA VAL A 397 -5.19 -27.35 8.82
C VAL A 397 -6.17 -26.22 8.42
N PRO A 398 -7.35 -26.54 7.83
CA PRO A 398 -8.29 -25.51 7.38
C PRO A 398 -8.65 -24.47 8.44
N GLU A 399 -8.78 -23.20 8.01
CA GLU A 399 -9.08 -22.05 8.86
C GLU A 399 -10.55 -22.05 9.34
N SER A 400 -10.86 -22.97 10.26
CA SER A 400 -12.15 -23.09 10.94
C SER A 400 -11.90 -23.36 12.42
N LEU A 401 -12.59 -22.61 13.29
CA LEU A 401 -12.44 -22.76 14.73
C LEU A 401 -12.81 -24.17 15.19
N ASP A 402 -13.88 -24.75 14.64
CA ASP A 402 -14.32 -26.10 14.99
C ASP A 402 -13.30 -27.17 14.55
N ILE A 403 -12.78 -27.05 13.32
CA ILE A 403 -11.77 -27.98 12.81
C ILE A 403 -10.48 -27.89 13.62
N LYS A 404 -10.01 -26.67 13.89
CA LYS A 404 -8.79 -26.45 14.68
C LYS A 404 -8.97 -26.87 16.12
N LYS A 405 -10.14 -26.65 16.73
CA LYS A 405 -10.47 -27.18 18.07
C LYS A 405 -10.33 -28.69 18.11
N GLU A 406 -11.01 -29.40 17.21
CA GLU A 406 -10.95 -30.87 17.16
C GLU A 406 -9.52 -31.38 16.92
N PHE A 407 -8.75 -30.67 16.09
CA PHE A 407 -7.36 -30.98 15.84
C PHE A 407 -6.50 -30.80 17.09
N TRP A 408 -6.57 -29.64 17.75
CA TRP A 408 -5.76 -29.34 18.93
C TRP A 408 -6.08 -30.25 20.11
N GLU A 409 -7.34 -30.59 20.35
CA GLU A 409 -7.74 -31.54 21.39
C GLU A 409 -7.18 -32.96 21.14
N LYS A 410 -6.99 -33.35 19.87
CA LYS A 410 -6.34 -34.62 19.50
C LYS A 410 -4.82 -34.54 19.61
N ALA A 411 -4.23 -33.46 19.09
CA ALA A 411 -2.80 -33.23 19.12
C ALA A 411 -2.27 -33.13 20.56
N ASP A 412 -2.97 -32.44 21.46
CA ASP A 412 -2.55 -32.28 22.85
C ASP A 412 -2.49 -33.62 23.61
N LYS A 413 -3.37 -34.56 23.29
CA LYS A 413 -3.36 -35.91 23.87
C LYS A 413 -2.20 -36.77 23.37
N ALA A 414 -1.76 -36.54 22.13
CA ALA A 414 -0.69 -37.30 21.49
C ALA A 414 0.71 -36.69 21.72
N ALA A 415 0.78 -35.38 21.98
CA ALA A 415 2.03 -34.65 22.09
C ALA A 415 2.81 -34.95 23.38
N GLY A 416 4.14 -34.96 23.26
CA GLY A 416 5.03 -34.91 24.42
C GLY A 416 4.85 -33.64 25.26
N LYS A 417 5.21 -33.71 26.55
CA LYS A 417 4.99 -32.61 27.53
C LYS A 417 5.73 -31.31 27.20
N GLU A 418 6.88 -31.42 26.55
CA GLU A 418 7.75 -30.28 26.22
C GLU A 418 7.56 -29.78 24.77
N MET A 419 6.70 -30.43 23.98
CA MET A 419 6.47 -30.04 22.58
C MET A 419 5.86 -28.65 22.50
N ILE A 420 6.39 -27.81 21.60
CA ILE A 420 5.87 -26.48 21.29
C ILE A 420 4.74 -26.59 20.27
N PHE A 421 3.67 -25.82 20.47
CA PHE A 421 2.54 -25.74 19.55
C PHE A 421 2.52 -24.39 18.84
N ALA A 422 2.48 -24.43 17.52
CA ALA A 422 2.45 -23.26 16.66
C ALA A 422 1.29 -23.38 15.67
N SER A 423 0.38 -22.41 15.63
CA SER A 423 -0.64 -22.35 14.58
C SER A 423 -0.22 -21.41 13.44
N ASN A 424 -0.31 -21.89 12.20
CA ASN A 424 -0.24 -21.08 10.99
C ASN A 424 -1.65 -20.57 10.63
N SER A 425 -2.30 -19.89 11.58
CA SER A 425 -3.61 -19.26 11.38
C SER A 425 -3.42 -17.80 10.98
N SER A 426 -4.17 -17.33 9.98
CA SER A 426 -4.12 -15.95 9.50
C SER A 426 -5.02 -15.01 10.31
N THR A 427 -6.09 -15.54 10.92
CA THR A 427 -7.13 -14.72 11.57
C THR A 427 -7.44 -15.12 13.02
N LEU A 428 -7.22 -16.38 13.40
CA LEU A 428 -7.50 -16.83 14.77
C LEU A 428 -6.32 -16.52 15.68
N LEU A 429 -6.61 -15.91 16.82
CA LEU A 429 -5.61 -15.50 17.79
C LEU A 429 -5.10 -16.69 18.63
N PRO A 430 -3.85 -16.67 19.10
CA PRO A 430 -3.34 -17.64 20.05
C PRO A 430 -4.27 -17.85 21.25
N SER A 431 -4.85 -16.79 21.83
CA SER A 431 -5.80 -16.87 22.95
C SER A 431 -7.14 -17.53 22.61
N GLN A 432 -7.51 -17.60 21.32
CA GLN A 432 -8.68 -18.34 20.87
C GLN A 432 -8.40 -19.83 20.70
N LEU A 433 -7.14 -20.20 20.45
CA LEU A 433 -6.73 -21.57 20.15
C LEU A 433 -6.10 -22.28 21.35
N ASN A 434 -5.38 -21.55 22.21
CA ASN A 434 -4.64 -22.10 23.34
C ASN A 434 -5.55 -22.72 24.41
N GLN A 435 -6.83 -22.34 24.46
CA GLN A 435 -7.84 -22.94 25.33
C GLN A 435 -8.17 -24.40 24.97
N PHE A 436 -7.75 -24.89 23.79
CA PHE A 436 -7.97 -26.27 23.34
C PHE A 436 -6.81 -27.21 23.68
N VAL A 437 -5.77 -26.71 24.37
CA VAL A 437 -4.60 -27.50 24.79
C VAL A 437 -4.43 -27.41 26.32
N SER A 438 -3.83 -28.44 26.92
CA SER A 438 -3.69 -28.54 28.37
C SER A 438 -2.63 -27.60 28.97
N ASP A 439 -1.63 -27.20 28.19
CA ASP A 439 -0.63 -26.19 28.59
C ASP A 439 -0.57 -25.04 27.57
N PRO A 440 -1.35 -23.96 27.76
CA PRO A 440 -1.36 -22.82 26.85
C PRO A 440 -0.01 -22.08 26.80
N ARG A 441 0.88 -22.31 27.78
CA ARG A 441 2.15 -21.61 27.88
C ARG A 441 3.17 -22.03 26.82
N ARG A 442 2.93 -23.14 26.13
CA ARG A 442 3.74 -23.64 25.01
C ARG A 442 3.09 -23.40 23.65
N PHE A 443 2.01 -22.64 23.60
CA PHE A 443 1.24 -22.33 22.41
C PHE A 443 1.53 -20.92 21.90
N LEU A 444 1.66 -20.76 20.58
CA LEU A 444 1.67 -19.47 19.90
C LEU A 444 1.19 -19.61 18.46
N ASN A 445 1.14 -18.50 17.72
CA ASN A 445 1.01 -18.54 16.27
C ASN A 445 2.36 -18.25 15.59
N LEU A 446 2.60 -18.98 14.50
CA LEU A 446 3.74 -18.85 13.60
C LEU A 446 3.18 -18.88 12.17
N HIS A 447 2.94 -17.71 11.61
CA HIS A 447 2.28 -17.53 10.32
C HIS A 447 3.28 -17.25 9.20
N PHE A 448 3.09 -17.90 8.06
CA PHE A 448 3.97 -17.83 6.89
C PHE A 448 3.23 -17.30 5.67
N ALA A 449 3.94 -16.54 4.84
CA ALA A 449 3.43 -16.16 3.52
C ALA A 449 3.60 -17.29 2.50
N ASN A 450 2.70 -17.37 1.52
CA ASN A 450 2.86 -18.24 0.35
C ASN A 450 4.10 -17.83 -0.46
N HIS A 451 4.74 -18.79 -1.13
CA HIS A 451 6.09 -18.64 -1.71
C HIS A 451 7.14 -18.34 -0.63
N ILE A 452 7.16 -19.18 0.41
CA ILE A 452 7.94 -19.00 1.64
C ILE A 452 9.43 -18.73 1.41
N MET A 453 10.01 -19.28 0.33
CA MET A 453 11.43 -19.11 -0.03
C MET A 453 11.76 -17.72 -0.57
N VAL A 454 10.77 -16.98 -1.09
CA VAL A 454 10.91 -15.62 -1.63
C VAL A 454 10.33 -14.60 -0.66
N ARG A 455 9.10 -14.84 -0.18
CA ARG A 455 8.40 -14.02 0.81
C ARG A 455 8.72 -14.52 2.22
N ASN A 456 10.01 -14.55 2.55
CA ASN A 456 10.55 -15.21 3.74
C ASN A 456 10.28 -14.46 5.05
N THR A 457 9.03 -14.04 5.29
CA THR A 457 8.55 -13.51 6.57
C THR A 457 7.88 -14.60 7.40
N ALA A 458 8.15 -14.60 8.71
CA ALA A 458 7.45 -15.45 9.68
C ALA A 458 6.86 -14.56 10.77
N GLU A 459 5.54 -14.36 10.76
CA GLU A 459 4.83 -13.55 11.76
C GLU A 459 4.59 -14.39 13.02
N ILE A 460 5.14 -13.94 14.16
CA ILE A 460 5.16 -14.68 15.42
C ILE A 460 4.35 -13.90 16.45
N MET A 461 3.36 -14.55 17.03
CA MET A 461 2.42 -13.93 17.97
C MET A 461 2.11 -14.88 19.11
N GLY A 462 2.42 -14.46 20.34
CA GLY A 462 2.03 -15.16 21.56
C GLY A 462 0.73 -14.61 22.14
N SER A 463 0.10 -15.42 22.99
CA SER A 463 -0.91 -14.96 23.95
C SER A 463 -0.24 -14.45 25.23
N GLU A 464 -1.02 -13.88 26.16
CA GLU A 464 -0.53 -13.53 27.50
C GLU A 464 0.01 -14.75 28.28
N ASP A 465 -0.49 -15.96 27.96
CA ASP A 465 -0.04 -17.20 28.59
C ASP A 465 1.30 -17.73 28.04
N THR A 466 1.67 -17.33 26.82
CA THR A 466 2.83 -17.86 26.11
C THR A 466 4.13 -17.55 26.87
N LYS A 467 4.91 -18.58 27.21
CA LYS A 467 6.20 -18.40 27.89
C LYS A 467 7.16 -17.60 27.00
N PRO A 468 7.84 -16.54 27.53
CA PRO A 468 8.83 -15.78 26.77
C PRO A 468 9.94 -16.65 26.16
N ALA A 469 10.38 -17.70 26.86
CA ALA A 469 11.38 -18.63 26.36
C ALA A 469 10.92 -19.40 25.12
N ILE A 470 9.63 -19.77 25.05
CA ILE A 470 9.05 -20.44 23.87
C ILE A 470 8.97 -19.47 22.70
N PHE A 471 8.54 -18.23 22.95
CA PHE A 471 8.52 -17.19 21.93
C PHE A 471 9.93 -16.94 21.36
N SER A 472 10.94 -16.77 22.23
CA SER A 472 12.34 -16.59 21.81
C SER A 472 12.90 -17.78 21.04
N GLU A 473 12.58 -19.01 21.45
CA GLU A 473 13.01 -20.21 20.73
C GLU A 473 12.39 -20.31 19.33
N ILE A 474 11.12 -19.93 19.18
CA ILE A 474 10.46 -19.88 17.86
C ILE A 474 11.02 -18.76 16.98
N VAL A 475 11.41 -17.62 17.55
CA VAL A 475 12.14 -16.57 16.83
C VAL A 475 13.45 -17.11 16.26
N GLU A 476 14.25 -17.83 17.06
CA GLU A 476 15.50 -18.43 16.58
C GLU A 476 15.27 -19.57 15.58
N PHE A 477 14.22 -20.38 15.77
CA PHE A 477 13.80 -21.37 14.78
C PHE A 477 13.45 -20.72 13.43
N ALA A 478 12.65 -19.65 13.43
CA ALA A 478 12.29 -18.93 12.21
C ALA A 478 13.54 -18.42 11.47
N LYS A 479 14.51 -17.84 12.20
CA LYS A 479 15.81 -17.46 11.63
C LYS A 479 16.57 -18.67 11.07
N ALA A 480 16.53 -19.81 11.77
CA ALA A 480 17.27 -21.02 11.39
C ALA A 480 16.73 -21.65 10.11
N ILE A 481 15.44 -21.46 9.82
CA ILE A 481 14.81 -21.84 8.54
C ILE A 481 14.83 -20.70 7.51
N GLY A 482 15.68 -19.69 7.67
CA GLY A 482 15.93 -18.65 6.67
C GLY A 482 14.86 -17.54 6.60
N MET A 483 14.07 -17.39 7.66
CA MET A 483 12.97 -16.41 7.72
C MET A 483 13.40 -15.14 8.45
N LEU A 484 12.85 -14.01 8.02
CA LEU A 484 12.80 -12.78 8.78
C LEU A 484 11.68 -12.89 9.83
N PRO A 485 11.99 -12.99 11.13
CA PRO A 485 10.98 -13.04 12.16
C PRO A 485 10.30 -11.67 12.29
N ILE A 486 8.97 -11.67 12.20
CA ILE A 486 8.11 -10.53 12.43
C ILE A 486 7.45 -10.73 13.79
N GLU A 487 8.07 -10.17 14.83
CA GLU A 487 7.64 -10.34 16.22
C GLU A 487 6.50 -9.38 16.56
N LEU A 488 5.30 -9.91 16.78
CA LEU A 488 4.18 -9.13 17.28
C LEU A 488 4.25 -9.05 18.81
N LYS A 489 4.12 -7.83 19.34
CA LYS A 489 4.14 -7.58 20.78
C LYS A 489 2.78 -7.85 21.46
N LYS A 490 1.71 -7.89 20.68
CA LYS A 490 0.32 -8.08 21.13
C LYS A 490 -0.46 -8.84 20.06
N GLU A 491 -1.55 -9.47 20.48
CA GLU A 491 -2.43 -10.20 19.59
C GLU A 491 -3.15 -9.27 18.60
N ARG A 492 -3.07 -9.60 17.31
CA ARG A 492 -3.71 -8.87 16.21
C ARG A 492 -4.13 -9.84 15.11
N SER A 493 -5.43 -9.92 14.85
CA SER A 493 -5.95 -10.67 13.70
C SER A 493 -5.41 -10.07 12.41
N GLY A 494 -4.95 -10.90 11.47
CA GLY A 494 -4.31 -10.45 10.23
C GLY A 494 -2.90 -9.88 10.42
N TYR A 495 -2.33 -10.03 11.62
CA TYR A 495 -0.96 -9.63 11.96
C TYR A 495 -0.61 -8.22 11.45
N VAL A 496 0.55 -8.05 10.81
CA VAL A 496 0.98 -6.78 10.22
C VAL A 496 0.55 -6.70 8.75
N LEU A 497 0.81 -7.74 7.95
CA LEU A 497 0.58 -7.67 6.50
C LEU A 497 -0.90 -7.46 6.16
N ASP A 498 -1.81 -8.28 6.66
CA ASP A 498 -3.23 -8.19 6.31
C ASP A 498 -3.90 -6.99 6.97
N SER A 499 -3.41 -6.55 8.14
CA SER A 499 -3.83 -5.28 8.76
C SER A 499 -3.59 -4.09 7.82
N LEU A 500 -2.54 -4.11 7.01
CA LEU A 500 -2.25 -3.09 6.00
C LEU A 500 -2.97 -3.35 4.68
N LEU A 501 -2.96 -4.61 4.23
CA LEU A 501 -3.41 -5.00 2.90
C LEU A 501 -4.94 -4.90 2.75
N ILE A 502 -5.70 -5.38 3.73
CA ILE A 502 -7.16 -5.41 3.63
C ILE A 502 -7.76 -4.00 3.43
N PRO A 503 -7.39 -2.97 4.22
CA PRO A 503 -7.86 -1.60 3.98
C PRO A 503 -7.52 -1.07 2.58
N LEU A 504 -6.33 -1.36 2.07
CA LEU A 504 -5.93 -0.96 0.72
C LEU A 504 -6.81 -1.64 -0.34
N LEU A 505 -7.01 -2.95 -0.24
CA LEU A 505 -7.80 -3.73 -1.20
C LEU A 505 -9.29 -3.31 -1.19
N ILE A 506 -9.86 -3.09 0.00
CA ILE A 506 -11.25 -2.59 0.12
C ILE A 506 -11.37 -1.20 -0.50
N SER A 507 -10.36 -0.34 -0.36
CA SER A 507 -10.39 1.00 -0.94
C SER A 507 -10.34 0.96 -2.47
N GLY A 508 -9.50 0.11 -3.05
CA GLY A 508 -9.48 -0.13 -4.51
C GLY A 508 -10.80 -0.69 -5.01
N LEU A 509 -11.33 -1.70 -4.32
CA LEU A 509 -12.65 -2.27 -4.64
C LEU A 509 -13.79 -1.26 -4.49
N ALA A 510 -13.72 -0.33 -3.53
CA ALA A 510 -14.71 0.72 -3.35
C ALA A 510 -14.70 1.70 -4.52
N LEU A 511 -13.52 2.11 -4.99
CA LEU A 511 -13.37 2.96 -6.16
C LEU A 511 -13.96 2.30 -7.41
N TRP A 512 -13.67 1.02 -7.62
CA TRP A 512 -14.24 0.25 -8.73
C TRP A 512 -15.74 0.00 -8.58
N ALA A 513 -16.20 -0.37 -7.39
CA ALA A 513 -17.59 -0.73 -7.16
C ALA A 513 -18.54 0.45 -7.36
N ASN A 514 -18.10 1.66 -7.01
CA ASN A 514 -18.85 2.89 -7.20
C ASN A 514 -18.65 3.54 -8.59
N ASP A 515 -17.93 2.87 -9.50
CA ASP A 515 -17.54 3.37 -10.82
C ASP A 515 -16.80 4.72 -10.76
N ILE A 516 -15.95 4.93 -9.75
CA ILE A 516 -15.09 6.12 -9.68
C ILE A 516 -13.94 6.00 -10.68
N ALA A 517 -13.30 4.82 -10.74
CA ALA A 517 -12.18 4.54 -11.62
C ALA A 517 -12.19 3.06 -12.03
N ASP A 518 -11.69 2.78 -13.23
CA ASP A 518 -11.47 1.42 -13.69
C ASP A 518 -10.24 0.78 -13.00
N PRO A 519 -10.09 -0.56 -13.04
CA PRO A 519 -8.99 -1.25 -12.37
C PRO A 519 -7.59 -0.79 -12.81
N ALA A 520 -7.39 -0.50 -14.10
CA ALA A 520 -6.11 -0.05 -14.63
C ALA A 520 -5.75 1.35 -14.11
N THR A 521 -6.71 2.26 -14.05
CA THR A 521 -6.52 3.60 -13.46
C THR A 521 -6.16 3.52 -11.96
N ILE A 522 -6.83 2.64 -11.21
CA ILE A 522 -6.56 2.43 -9.78
C ILE A 522 -5.13 1.93 -9.57
N ASP A 523 -4.72 0.88 -10.29
CA ASP A 523 -3.38 0.30 -10.15
C ASP A 523 -2.28 1.26 -10.63
N LYS A 524 -2.49 1.92 -11.78
CA LYS A 524 -1.55 2.91 -12.31
C LYS A 524 -1.29 4.03 -11.31
N THR A 525 -2.34 4.54 -10.67
CA THR A 525 -2.24 5.59 -9.66
C THR A 525 -1.39 5.14 -8.47
N TRP A 526 -1.66 3.94 -7.94
CA TRP A 526 -0.90 3.38 -6.82
C TRP A 526 0.57 3.15 -7.17
N MET A 527 0.83 2.58 -8.34
CA MET A 527 2.18 2.24 -8.81
C MET A 527 3.03 3.48 -9.07
N ILE A 528 2.48 4.53 -9.69
CA ILE A 528 3.24 5.79 -9.89
C ILE A 528 3.52 6.46 -8.54
N ALA A 529 2.53 6.51 -7.64
CA ALA A 529 2.68 7.24 -6.39
C ALA A 529 3.66 6.58 -5.40
N THR A 530 3.69 5.24 -5.37
CA THR A 530 4.45 4.46 -4.38
C THR A 530 5.68 3.76 -4.95
N GLY A 531 5.76 3.61 -6.28
CA GLY A 531 6.77 2.77 -6.93
C GLY A 531 6.55 1.27 -6.73
N ALA A 532 5.39 0.85 -6.22
CA ALA A 532 5.04 -0.55 -6.07
C ALA A 532 5.03 -1.29 -7.42
N PRO A 533 5.43 -2.57 -7.47
CA PRO A 533 5.52 -3.34 -8.71
C PRO A 533 4.15 -3.69 -9.32
N PHE A 534 3.07 -3.58 -8.54
CA PHE A 534 1.68 -3.80 -8.94
C PHE A 534 0.74 -3.06 -7.98
N GLY A 535 -0.50 -2.83 -8.41
CA GLY A 535 -1.53 -2.17 -7.60
C GLY A 535 -2.51 -3.13 -6.91
N PRO A 536 -3.47 -2.60 -6.14
CA PRO A 536 -4.44 -3.40 -5.39
C PRO A 536 -5.29 -4.33 -6.26
N MET A 537 -5.62 -3.95 -7.49
CA MET A 537 -6.47 -4.75 -8.38
C MET A 537 -5.71 -5.97 -8.89
N ALA A 538 -4.44 -5.80 -9.25
CA ALA A 538 -3.53 -6.90 -9.55
C ALA A 538 -3.32 -7.84 -8.35
N ILE A 539 -3.21 -7.30 -7.13
CA ILE A 539 -3.12 -8.13 -5.91
C ILE A 539 -4.37 -8.99 -5.73
N LEU A 540 -5.57 -8.45 -5.99
CA LEU A 540 -6.81 -9.22 -5.93
C LEU A 540 -6.79 -10.39 -6.93
N ASP A 541 -6.31 -10.18 -8.15
CA ASP A 541 -6.17 -11.24 -9.16
C ASP A 541 -5.15 -12.31 -8.74
N ILE A 542 -4.03 -11.92 -8.14
CA ILE A 542 -2.96 -12.82 -7.67
C ILE A 542 -3.46 -13.66 -6.47
N ASN A 543 -4.16 -13.04 -5.52
CA ASN A 543 -4.73 -13.73 -4.35
C ASN A 543 -5.86 -14.69 -4.72
N GLY A 544 -6.56 -14.40 -5.82
CA GLY A 544 -7.71 -15.15 -6.31
C GLY A 544 -9.05 -14.62 -5.77
N MET A 545 -10.02 -14.46 -6.67
CA MET A 545 -11.26 -13.72 -6.35
C MET A 545 -12.15 -14.39 -5.31
N ASN A 546 -12.15 -15.73 -5.22
CA ASN A 546 -12.92 -16.43 -4.19
C ASN A 546 -12.44 -16.08 -2.78
N THR A 547 -11.12 -16.02 -2.58
CA THR A 547 -10.51 -15.64 -1.30
C THR A 547 -10.92 -14.22 -0.93
N ASN A 548 -10.75 -13.28 -1.86
CA ASN A 548 -11.09 -11.88 -1.62
C ASN A 548 -12.59 -11.67 -1.37
N TYR A 549 -13.45 -12.33 -2.15
CA TYR A 549 -14.90 -12.28 -1.95
C TYR A 549 -15.30 -12.81 -0.57
N ASN A 550 -14.70 -13.91 -0.12
CA ASN A 550 -14.98 -14.46 1.21
C ASN A 550 -14.53 -13.54 2.35
N VAL A 551 -13.44 -12.79 2.18
CA VAL A 551 -13.04 -11.74 3.13
C VAL A 551 -14.07 -10.61 3.11
N VAL A 552 -14.32 -10.01 1.94
CA VAL A 552 -15.15 -8.80 1.81
C VAL A 552 -16.60 -9.04 2.26
N LYS A 553 -17.21 -10.16 1.88
CA LYS A 553 -18.62 -10.45 2.21
C LYS A 553 -18.87 -10.57 3.73
N ASN A 554 -17.84 -10.95 4.48
CA ASN A 554 -17.90 -11.15 5.94
C ASN A 554 -17.62 -9.86 6.72
N ILE A 555 -17.19 -8.78 6.06
CA ILE A 555 -17.01 -7.48 6.68
C ILE A 555 -18.36 -6.76 6.71
N PRO A 556 -18.88 -6.38 7.89
CA PRO A 556 -20.16 -5.69 7.99
C PRO A 556 -20.07 -4.28 7.41
N GLY A 557 -21.15 -3.83 6.75
CA GLY A 557 -21.29 -2.47 6.23
C GLY A 557 -21.83 -2.42 4.80
N ASP A 558 -22.60 -1.38 4.48
CA ASP A 558 -23.26 -1.26 3.18
C ASP A 558 -22.25 -1.22 2.01
N LEU A 559 -21.11 -0.56 2.21
CA LEU A 559 -20.04 -0.48 1.22
C LEU A 559 -19.49 -1.86 0.86
N THR A 560 -19.09 -2.65 1.86
CA THR A 560 -18.51 -3.99 1.64
C THR A 560 -19.54 -4.96 1.09
N GLN A 561 -20.81 -4.86 1.50
CA GLN A 561 -21.88 -5.65 0.91
C GLN A 561 -22.14 -5.29 -0.56
N ASN A 562 -22.06 -4.01 -0.94
CA ASN A 562 -22.17 -3.59 -2.34
C ASN A 562 -20.98 -4.08 -3.18
N ILE A 563 -19.76 -3.98 -2.64
CA ILE A 563 -18.56 -4.54 -3.27
C ILE A 563 -18.74 -6.05 -3.49
N ALA A 564 -19.14 -6.80 -2.45
CA ALA A 564 -19.31 -8.25 -2.53
C ALA A 564 -20.34 -8.63 -3.60
N LYS A 565 -21.47 -7.91 -3.69
CA LYS A 565 -22.48 -8.13 -4.75
C LYS A 565 -21.89 -7.93 -6.14
N LYS A 566 -21.17 -6.83 -6.38
CA LYS A 566 -20.56 -6.53 -7.69
C LYS A 566 -19.47 -7.54 -8.05
N MET A 567 -18.59 -7.89 -7.10
CA MET A 567 -17.59 -8.95 -7.30
C MET A 567 -18.25 -10.26 -7.69
N LYS A 568 -19.34 -10.64 -7.01
CA LYS A 568 -20.06 -11.88 -7.31
C LYS A 568 -20.61 -11.86 -8.75
N SER A 569 -21.33 -10.81 -9.13
CA SER A 569 -21.98 -10.73 -10.44
C SER A 569 -21.01 -10.52 -11.62
N GLU A 570 -19.96 -9.74 -11.43
CA GLU A 570 -19.06 -9.34 -12.52
C GLU A 570 -17.81 -10.23 -12.65
N LEU A 571 -17.42 -10.93 -11.58
CA LEU A 571 -16.22 -11.76 -11.56
C LEU A 571 -16.52 -13.23 -11.26
N ILE A 572 -17.07 -13.52 -10.07
CA ILE A 572 -17.22 -14.90 -9.58
C ILE A 572 -18.17 -15.72 -10.46
N ASP A 573 -19.37 -15.20 -10.72
CA ASP A 573 -20.40 -15.89 -11.51
C ASP A 573 -20.00 -16.02 -13.00
N GLN A 574 -19.02 -15.22 -13.44
CA GLN A 574 -18.45 -15.28 -14.79
C GLN A 574 -17.20 -16.18 -14.89
N GLY A 575 -16.78 -16.80 -13.79
CA GLY A 575 -15.56 -17.63 -13.76
C GLY A 575 -14.25 -16.84 -13.85
N LYS A 576 -14.29 -15.51 -13.68
CA LYS A 576 -13.11 -14.63 -13.66
C LYS A 576 -12.50 -14.61 -12.28
N LEU A 577 -11.77 -15.68 -11.94
CA LEU A 577 -11.24 -15.94 -10.61
C LEU A 577 -9.82 -15.41 -10.38
N GLY A 578 -9.28 -14.60 -11.30
CA GLY A 578 -7.95 -14.01 -11.24
C GLY A 578 -6.92 -14.80 -12.05
N GLN A 579 -5.66 -14.73 -11.63
CA GLN A 579 -4.54 -15.36 -12.33
C GLN A 579 -4.74 -16.87 -12.54
N GLN A 580 -5.35 -17.56 -11.56
CA GLN A 580 -5.59 -19.00 -11.60
C GLN A 580 -6.54 -19.46 -12.72
N SER A 581 -7.49 -18.61 -13.14
CA SER A 581 -8.44 -18.90 -14.21
C SER A 581 -8.05 -18.27 -15.54
N GLY A 582 -6.93 -17.55 -15.59
CA GLY A 582 -6.50 -16.79 -16.76
C GLY A 582 -7.17 -15.41 -16.93
N GLU A 583 -8.13 -15.06 -16.08
CA GLU A 583 -8.86 -13.79 -16.14
C GLU A 583 -9.46 -13.40 -14.79
N GLY A 584 -9.34 -12.12 -14.43
CA GLY A 584 -9.93 -11.46 -13.27
C GLY A 584 -10.29 -10.02 -13.63
N PHE A 585 -9.69 -9.05 -12.93
CA PHE A 585 -9.63 -7.65 -13.40
C PHE A 585 -8.76 -7.51 -14.65
N TYR A 586 -7.73 -8.36 -14.78
CA TYR A 586 -6.84 -8.41 -15.93
C TYR A 586 -6.90 -9.78 -16.62
N LYS A 587 -6.36 -9.82 -17.84
CA LYS A 587 -6.17 -11.05 -18.62
C LYS A 587 -4.75 -11.58 -18.45
N TYR A 588 -4.62 -12.87 -18.18
CA TYR A 588 -3.34 -13.55 -17.96
C TYR A 588 -3.01 -14.47 -19.16
N PRO A 589 -1.72 -14.75 -19.44
CA PRO A 589 -0.53 -14.49 -18.61
C PRO A 589 0.10 -13.10 -18.75
N ASN A 590 -0.39 -12.24 -19.65
CA ASN A 590 0.20 -10.92 -19.94
C ASN A 590 -0.74 -9.77 -19.52
N PRO A 591 -0.95 -9.54 -18.22
CA PRO A 591 -1.83 -8.47 -17.75
C PRO A 591 -1.28 -7.09 -18.09
N GLU A 592 -2.17 -6.12 -18.28
CA GLU A 592 -1.81 -4.77 -18.75
C GLU A 592 -0.79 -4.06 -17.84
N TRP A 593 -0.88 -4.28 -16.52
CA TRP A 593 0.03 -3.66 -15.54
C TRP A 593 1.49 -4.13 -15.67
N GLN A 594 1.76 -5.23 -16.38
CA GLN A 594 3.12 -5.68 -16.71
C GLN A 594 3.68 -5.04 -17.98
N ASN A 595 2.85 -4.32 -18.75
CA ASN A 595 3.31 -3.62 -19.94
C ASN A 595 4.32 -2.52 -19.55
N PRO A 596 5.53 -2.47 -20.15
CA PRO A 596 6.51 -1.41 -19.86
C PRO A 596 6.01 0.02 -20.10
N ASN A 597 4.92 0.20 -20.85
CA ASN A 597 4.29 1.48 -21.11
C ASN A 597 3.08 1.78 -20.22
N PHE A 598 2.69 0.87 -19.31
CA PHE A 598 1.50 1.02 -18.46
C PHE A 598 1.52 2.32 -17.63
N LEU A 599 2.68 2.65 -17.07
CA LEU A 599 2.88 3.83 -16.23
C LEU A 599 3.23 5.11 -17.00
N LYS A 600 3.37 5.03 -18.33
CA LYS A 600 3.79 6.19 -19.14
C LYS A 600 2.59 7.06 -19.50
N GLN A 601 2.92 8.29 -19.90
CA GLN A 601 1.99 9.23 -20.54
C GLN A 601 1.54 8.58 -21.87
N SER A 602 0.34 7.99 -21.90
CA SER A 602 -0.27 7.44 -23.11
C SER A 602 -1.15 8.47 -23.79
#